data_AF-A0A5C8S378-F1
#
_entry.id   AF-A0A5C8S378-F1
#
_cell.length_a   1.000
_cell.length_b   1.000
_cell.length_c   1.000
_cell.angle_alpha   90.00
_cell.angle_beta   90.00
_cell.angle_gamma   90.00
#
_symmetry.space_group_name_H-M   'P 1'
#
loop_
_entity.id
_entity.type
_entity.pdbx_description
1 polymer ?
#
loop_
_entity_poly.entity_id
_entity_poly.type
_entity_poly.pdbx_seq_one_letter_code
_entity_poly.pdbx_strand_id
1 'polypeptide(L)'
;MDRLRTDRCLEVARELRAAAEETRQTLQASRDLVRRSREQTAAGPSLRRKDDDPGPSNQLVTSLIEAYEASEDDPDIQTRLLLGHVLHHVGRRVAGAMGPRAAGIAVH
;
A
#
# COMPACT_ATOMS: atom_id res chain seq x y z
N MET A 1 -27.59 -33.23 40.01
CA MET A 1 -27.37 -33.02 38.56
C MET A 1 -26.70 -31.67 38.26
N ASP A 2 -26.79 -30.66 39.12
CA ASP A 2 -26.24 -29.32 38.84
C ASP A 2 -24.72 -29.19 38.89
N ARG A 3 -24.02 -29.88 39.80
CA ARG A 3 -22.55 -29.80 39.91
C ARG A 3 -21.82 -30.21 38.63
N LEU A 4 -22.28 -31.27 37.96
CA LEU A 4 -21.72 -31.74 36.68
C LEU A 4 -21.87 -30.72 35.54
N ARG A 5 -22.95 -29.91 35.56
CA ARG A 5 -23.16 -28.85 34.57
C ARG A 5 -22.28 -27.65 34.85
N THR A 6 -22.12 -27.27 36.13
CA THR A 6 -21.23 -26.18 36.55
C THR A 6 -19.76 -26.51 36.23
N ASP A 7 -19.33 -27.74 36.49
CA ASP A 7 -17.95 -28.17 36.19
C ASP A 7 -17.66 -28.16 34.68
N ARG A 8 -18.60 -28.63 33.85
CA ARG A 8 -18.50 -28.55 32.39
C ARG A 8 -18.47 -27.11 31.88
N CYS A 9 -19.28 -26.20 32.45
CA CYS A 9 -19.24 -24.79 32.10
C CYS A 9 -17.89 -24.13 32.46
N LEU A 10 -17.30 -24.50 33.59
CA LEU A 10 -15.99 -23.99 34.01
C LEU A 10 -14.86 -24.49 33.11
N GLU A 11 -14.93 -25.74 32.66
CA GLU A 11 -13.97 -26.32 31.72
C GLU A 11 -14.00 -25.59 30.36
N VAL A 12 -15.19 -25.42 29.78
CA VAL A 12 -15.36 -24.67 28.52
C VAL A 12 -14.90 -23.22 28.66
N ALA A 13 -15.18 -22.57 29.79
CA ALA A 13 -14.71 -21.20 30.03
C ALA A 13 -13.18 -21.09 30.11
N ARG A 14 -12.49 -22.14 30.60
CA ARG A 14 -11.02 -22.20 30.62
C ARG A 14 -10.46 -22.40 29.22
N GLU A 15 -11.05 -23.30 28.44
CA GLU A 15 -10.65 -23.53 27.04
C GLU A 15 -10.82 -22.27 26.19
N LEU A 16 -11.97 -21.59 26.30
CA LEU A 16 -12.21 -20.34 25.60
C LEU A 16 -11.21 -19.25 26.00
N ARG A 17 -10.86 -19.18 27.29
CA ARG A 17 -9.85 -18.23 27.77
C ARG A 17 -8.46 -18.56 27.20
N ALA A 18 -8.09 -19.84 27.14
CA ALA A 18 -6.83 -20.26 26.55
C ALA A 18 -6.77 -19.90 25.05
N ALA A 19 -7.82 -20.19 24.29
CA ALA A 19 -7.91 -19.87 22.87
C ALA A 19 -7.88 -18.36 22.60
N ALA A 20 -8.56 -17.57 23.44
CA ALA A 20 -8.56 -16.11 23.35
C ALA A 20 -7.15 -15.53 23.61
N GLU A 21 -6.43 -16.08 24.58
CA GLU A 21 -5.08 -15.64 24.92
C GLU A 21 -4.06 -16.00 23.83
N GLU A 22 -4.18 -17.20 23.24
CA GLU A 22 -3.38 -17.60 22.09
C GLU A 22 -3.61 -16.66 20.89
N THR A 23 -4.88 -16.37 20.58
CA THR A 23 -5.24 -15.42 19.51
C THR A 23 -4.65 -14.04 19.76
N ARG A 24 -4.68 -13.55 21.00
CA ARG A 24 -4.10 -12.26 21.40
C ARG A 24 -2.59 -12.23 21.14
N GLN A 25 -1.89 -13.30 21.50
CA GLN A 25 -0.44 -13.43 21.28
C GLN A 25 -0.10 -13.47 19.79
N THR A 26 -0.84 -14.22 18.98
CA THR A 26 -0.65 -14.27 17.53
C THR A 26 -0.84 -12.91 16.89
N LEU A 27 -1.93 -12.20 17.23
CA LEU A 27 -2.19 -10.87 16.70
C LEU A 27 -1.10 -9.87 17.09
N GLN A 28 -0.57 -9.94 18.30
CA GLN A 28 0.53 -9.10 18.74
C GLN A 28 1.81 -9.37 17.93
N ALA A 29 2.16 -10.66 17.73
CA ALA A 29 3.31 -11.05 16.92
C ALA A 29 3.19 -10.57 15.46
N SER A 30 2.00 -10.70 14.86
CA SER A 30 1.74 -10.18 13.50
C SER A 30 1.89 -8.66 13.43
N ARG A 31 1.39 -7.91 14.42
CA ARG A 31 1.53 -6.44 14.47
C ARG A 31 2.99 -6.03 14.62
N ASP A 32 3.76 -6.72 15.44
CA ASP A 32 5.20 -6.45 15.61
C ASP A 32 6.00 -6.77 14.35
N LEU A 33 5.61 -7.78 13.58
CA LEU A 33 6.23 -8.10 12.29
C LEU A 33 5.90 -7.03 11.24
N VAL A 34 4.63 -6.59 11.15
CA VAL A 34 4.23 -5.48 10.26
C VAL A 34 4.94 -4.19 10.64
N ARG A 35 5.06 -3.88 11.94
CA ARG A 35 5.80 -2.71 12.41
C ARG A 35 7.26 -2.77 11.99
N ARG A 36 7.95 -3.90 12.25
CA ARG A 36 9.35 -4.10 11.85
C ARG A 36 9.54 -4.04 10.33
N SER A 37 8.61 -4.57 9.55
CA SER A 37 8.64 -4.47 8.09
C SER A 37 8.51 -3.01 7.61
N ARG A 38 7.62 -2.23 8.22
CA ARG A 38 7.49 -0.79 7.93
C ARG A 38 8.73 -0.01 8.36
N GLU A 39 9.29 -0.30 9.52
CA GLU A 39 10.54 0.29 9.99
C GLU A 39 11.71 -0.06 9.08
N GLN A 40 11.82 -1.29 8.59
CA GLN A 40 12.83 -1.68 7.59
C GLN A 40 12.60 -1.01 6.23
N THR A 41 11.35 -0.77 5.85
CA THR A 41 11.02 -0.01 4.63
C THR A 41 11.36 1.47 4.79
N ALA A 42 11.20 2.02 6.00
CA ALA A 42 11.57 3.40 6.34
C ALA A 42 13.08 3.57 6.59
N ALA A 43 13.78 2.53 7.05
CA ALA A 43 15.21 2.50 7.35
C ALA A 43 16.07 1.87 6.23
N GLY A 44 15.44 1.38 5.16
CA GLY A 44 16.09 1.01 3.90
C GLY A 44 16.67 2.26 3.20
N PRO A 45 17.75 2.11 2.42
CA PRO A 45 18.82 3.10 2.30
C PRO A 45 18.32 4.50 1.95
N SER A 46 18.44 5.43 2.91
CA SER A 46 18.71 6.82 2.56
C SER A 46 19.98 6.82 1.69
N LEU A 47 19.89 7.31 0.45
CA LEU A 47 20.94 7.33 -0.58
C LEU A 47 20.98 6.12 -1.54
N ARG A 48 19.88 5.84 -2.24
CA ARG A 48 20.02 5.83 -3.70
C ARG A 48 19.63 7.23 -4.17
N ARG A 49 20.68 8.02 -4.43
CA ARG A 49 20.66 9.27 -5.15
C ARG A 49 19.50 9.28 -6.16
N LYS A 50 18.45 10.03 -5.85
CA LYS A 50 17.35 10.35 -6.76
C LYS A 50 17.85 11.41 -7.76
N ASP A 51 19.00 11.17 -8.37
CA ASP A 51 19.61 12.07 -9.38
C ASP A 51 19.58 11.45 -10.79
N ASP A 52 19.27 10.15 -10.93
CA ASP A 52 19.31 9.46 -12.24
C ASP A 52 18.07 8.59 -12.49
N ASP A 53 16.87 8.97 -12.03
CA ASP A 53 15.65 8.46 -12.69
C ASP A 53 15.35 9.42 -13.85
N PRO A 54 15.66 9.06 -15.11
CA PRO A 54 15.51 9.95 -16.27
C PRO A 54 14.06 10.33 -16.58
N GLY A 55 13.12 9.98 -15.70
CA GLY A 55 11.70 10.11 -15.91
C GLY A 55 11.19 9.06 -16.91
N PRO A 56 9.87 8.96 -17.05
CA PRO A 56 9.26 8.16 -18.11
C PRO A 56 9.57 8.78 -19.49
N SER A 57 9.69 7.95 -20.52
CA SER A 57 9.90 8.45 -21.89
C SER A 57 8.69 9.25 -22.39
N ASN A 58 8.92 10.28 -23.20
CA ASN A 58 7.84 11.07 -23.80
C ASN A 58 6.86 10.20 -24.59
N GLN A 59 7.37 9.21 -25.33
CA GLN A 59 6.53 8.26 -26.07
C GLN A 59 5.58 7.49 -25.15
N LEU A 60 6.05 7.03 -23.99
CA LEU A 60 5.20 6.33 -23.02
C LEU A 60 4.11 7.26 -22.47
N VAL A 61 4.47 8.51 -22.15
CA VAL A 61 3.51 9.50 -21.63
C VAL A 61 2.43 9.78 -22.68
N THR A 62 2.82 10.04 -23.93
CA THR A 62 1.88 10.28 -25.04
C THR A 62 0.96 9.08 -25.25
N SER A 63 1.50 7.87 -25.35
CA SER A 63 0.67 6.66 -25.55
C SER A 63 -0.29 6.39 -24.40
N LEU A 64 0.08 6.72 -23.15
CA LEU A 64 -0.82 6.58 -22.00
C LEU A 64 -1.96 7.60 -21.99
N ILE A 65 -1.69 8.83 -22.43
CA ILE A 65 -2.71 9.86 -22.59
C ILE A 65 -3.69 9.44 -23.69
N GLU A 66 -3.17 9.05 -24.86
CA GLU A 66 -3.99 8.56 -25.98
C GLU A 66 -4.85 7.35 -25.59
N ALA A 67 -4.27 6.38 -24.87
CA ALA A 67 -5.01 5.22 -24.40
C ALA A 67 -6.12 5.61 -23.40
N TYR A 68 -5.86 6.55 -22.50
CA TYR A 68 -6.85 7.04 -21.55
C TYR A 68 -7.99 7.79 -22.25
N GLU A 69 -7.67 8.65 -23.22
CA GLU A 69 -8.65 9.36 -24.03
C GLU A 69 -9.49 8.38 -24.87
N ALA A 70 -8.86 7.38 -25.50
CA ALA A 70 -9.57 6.34 -26.24
C ALA A 70 -10.48 5.46 -25.36
N SER A 71 -10.14 5.32 -24.06
CA SER A 71 -10.96 4.57 -23.11
C SER A 71 -12.22 5.30 -22.66
N GLU A 72 -12.44 6.55 -23.09
CA GLU A 72 -13.66 7.29 -22.77
C GLU A 72 -14.91 6.68 -23.43
N ASP A 73 -14.75 6.15 -24.64
CA ASP A 73 -15.80 5.49 -25.40
C ASP A 73 -15.88 3.96 -25.12
N ASP A 74 -14.97 3.44 -24.28
CA ASP A 74 -14.92 2.01 -23.93
C ASP A 74 -15.95 1.68 -22.83
N PRO A 75 -16.82 0.67 -23.02
CA PRO A 75 -17.75 0.23 -21.97
C PRO A 75 -17.05 -0.36 -20.74
N ASP A 76 -15.77 -0.75 -20.84
CA ASP A 76 -14.99 -1.27 -19.72
C ASP A 76 -14.43 -0.17 -18.82
N ILE A 77 -15.22 0.14 -17.78
CA ILE A 77 -14.86 1.08 -16.72
C ILE A 77 -13.55 0.68 -16.00
N GLN A 78 -13.23 -0.62 -15.92
CA GLN A 78 -12.00 -1.06 -15.23
C GLN A 78 -10.74 -0.66 -15.99
N THR A 79 -10.78 -0.72 -17.32
CA THR A 79 -9.69 -0.25 -18.17
C THR A 79 -9.44 1.24 -17.99
N ARG A 80 -10.49 2.06 -17.97
CA ARG A 80 -10.37 3.51 -17.72
C ARG A 80 -9.79 3.81 -16.33
N LEU A 81 -10.24 3.10 -15.29
CA LEU A 81 -9.71 3.26 -13.93
C LEU A 81 -8.24 2.86 -13.83
N LEU A 82 -7.84 1.77 -14.50
CA LEU A 82 -6.44 1.34 -14.54
C LEU A 82 -5.57 2.38 -15.23
N LEU A 83 -5.98 2.89 -16.40
CA LEU A 83 -5.26 3.93 -17.12
C LEU A 83 -5.13 5.22 -16.30
N GLY A 84 -6.19 5.63 -15.59
CA GLY A 84 -6.14 6.77 -14.67
C GLY A 84 -5.12 6.59 -13.53
N HIS A 85 -5.05 5.39 -12.92
CA HIS A 85 -4.04 5.10 -11.89
C HIS A 85 -2.62 5.12 -12.44
N VAL A 86 -2.40 4.56 -13.64
CA VAL A 86 -1.09 4.57 -14.30
C VAL A 86 -0.66 6.00 -14.63
N LEU A 87 -1.56 6.82 -15.17
CA LEU A 87 -1.30 8.25 -15.44
C LEU A 87 -0.93 9.01 -14.16
N HIS A 88 -1.64 8.78 -13.05
CA HIS A 88 -1.28 9.40 -11.77
C HIS A 88 0.13 9.01 -11.31
N HIS A 89 0.49 7.73 -11.43
CA HIS A 89 1.82 7.26 -11.06
C HIS A 89 2.92 7.86 -11.95
N VAL A 90 2.69 7.90 -13.27
CA VAL A 90 3.61 8.50 -14.25
C VAL A 90 3.76 10.00 -14.02
N GLY A 91 2.67 10.73 -13.77
CA GLY A 91 2.70 12.16 -13.46
C GLY A 91 3.53 12.48 -12.22
N ARG A 92 3.45 11.64 -11.18
CA ARG A 92 4.33 11.77 -9.99
C ARG A 92 5.81 11.56 -10.31
N ARG A 93 6.14 10.65 -11.23
CA ARG A 93 7.52 10.42 -11.66
C ARG A 93 8.04 11.57 -12.52
N VAL A 94 7.23 12.10 -13.43
CA VAL A 94 7.55 13.32 -14.21
C VAL A 94 7.81 14.48 -13.27
N ALA A 95 6.91 14.76 -12.32
CA ALA A 95 7.10 15.81 -11.32
C ALA A 95 8.31 15.58 -10.41
N GLY A 96 8.67 14.32 -10.16
CA GLY A 96 9.85 13.95 -9.40
C GLY A 96 11.17 14.13 -10.17
N ALA A 97 11.14 14.00 -11.49
CA ALA A 97 12.29 14.21 -12.39
C ALA A 97 12.46 15.69 -12.78
N MET A 98 11.36 16.44 -12.90
CA MET A 98 11.37 17.89 -13.05
C MET A 98 11.71 18.51 -11.70
N GLY A 99 12.98 18.84 -11.48
CA GLY A 99 13.39 19.60 -10.29
C GLY A 99 12.57 20.89 -10.12
N PRO A 100 12.49 21.47 -8.91
CA PRO A 100 11.58 22.59 -8.60
C PRO A 100 11.71 23.78 -9.56
N ARG A 101 12.91 24.03 -10.10
CA ARG A 101 13.13 25.06 -11.13
C ARG A 101 12.44 24.77 -12.47
N ALA A 102 12.42 23.52 -12.91
CA ALA A 102 11.72 23.10 -14.13
C ALA A 102 10.19 23.07 -13.94
N ALA A 103 9.74 22.90 -12.70
CA ALA A 103 8.32 22.98 -12.31
C ALA A 103 7.82 24.42 -12.08
N GLY A 104 8.65 25.45 -12.31
CA GLY A 104 8.27 26.86 -12.06
C GLY A 104 8.10 27.22 -10.59
N ILE A 105 8.54 26.36 -9.66
CA ILE A 105 8.46 26.60 -8.23
C ILE A 105 9.66 27.46 -7.83
N ALA A 106 9.40 28.74 -7.53
CA ALA A 106 10.40 29.65 -6.99
C ALA A 106 10.88 29.11 -5.63
N VAL A 107 12.12 28.64 -5.59
CA VAL A 107 12.80 28.30 -4.33
C VAL A 107 13.44 29.60 -3.84
N HIS A 108 12.81 30.24 -2.86
CA HIS A 108 13.38 31.38 -2.13
C HIS A 108 14.42 30.90 -1.12
#